data_AF-A0A816EYD9-F1
#
_entry.id   AF-A0A816EYD9-F1
#
_cell.length_a   1.000
_cell.length_b   1.000
_cell.length_c   1.000
_cell.angle_alpha   90.00
_cell.angle_beta   90.00
_cell.angle_gamma   90.00
#
_symmetry.space_group_name_H-M   'P 1'
#
loop_
_entity.id
_entity.type
_entity.pdbx_description
1 polymer ?
#
loop_
_entity_poly.entity_id
_entity_poly.type
_entity_poly.pdbx_seq_one_letter_code
_entity_poly.pdbx_strand_id
1 'polypeptide(L)'
;QIDDRSTAIQSTAVLDINEINLLPFVDEIYPWTNDYTKQFNVKHKPHNYQLEIIRHAVNSTNTIVCLRTGAGKTYIAALLIKYHYVKKMKQSKHFLALFFVPRKAIRQQQAIALKQATNLHVEICGDEQVVQNCVVHNDIIVLTPQKICK
;
A
#
# COMPACT_ATOMS: atom_id res chain seq x y z
N GLN A 1 31.69 11.29 -10.63
CA GLN A 1 31.70 10.65 -11.95
C GLN A 1 30.34 9.98 -12.08
N ILE A 2 29.50 10.60 -12.92
CA ILE A 2 28.18 10.23 -13.47
C ILE A 2 27.46 9.04 -12.79
N ASP A 3 26.40 9.37 -12.06
CA ASP A 3 25.50 8.48 -11.35
C ASP A 3 24.64 7.68 -12.35
N ASP A 4 24.74 6.36 -12.29
CA ASP A 4 24.25 5.39 -13.27
C ASP A 4 22.72 5.16 -13.14
N ARG A 5 21.93 6.23 -13.33
CA ARG A 5 20.46 6.18 -13.37
C ARG A 5 19.91 5.64 -14.71
N SER A 6 20.71 4.91 -15.46
CA SER A 6 20.44 4.55 -16.86
C SER A 6 20.59 3.05 -17.10
N THR A 7 19.89 2.19 -16.37
CA THR A 7 19.58 0.81 -16.83
C THR A 7 18.55 0.11 -15.94
N ALA A 8 17.28 0.48 -16.09
CA ALA A 8 16.11 -0.42 -15.98
C ALA A 8 14.81 0.39 -16.17
N ILE A 9 14.64 1.03 -17.33
CA ILE A 9 13.34 1.58 -17.71
C ILE A 9 12.52 0.42 -18.29
N GLN A 10 11.93 -0.40 -17.42
CA GLN A 10 10.68 -1.05 -17.76
C GLN A 10 9.59 -0.02 -17.52
N SER A 11 8.98 0.44 -18.62
CA SER A 11 7.86 1.38 -18.68
C SER A 11 6.79 1.06 -17.62
N THR A 12 6.91 1.72 -16.47
CA THR A 12 5.83 1.87 -15.50
C THR A 12 5.32 3.28 -15.76
N ALA A 13 4.06 3.40 -16.19
CA ALA A 13 3.42 4.70 -16.29
C ALA A 13 3.57 5.38 -14.91
N VAL A 14 4.39 6.43 -14.85
CA VAL A 14 4.58 7.22 -13.66
C VAL A 14 3.21 7.81 -13.32
N LEU A 15 2.61 7.34 -12.23
CA LEU A 15 1.37 7.92 -11.74
C LEU A 15 1.66 9.37 -11.35
N ASP A 16 1.02 10.33 -12.01
CA ASP A 16 1.04 11.70 -11.50
C ASP A 16 0.21 11.75 -10.22
N ILE A 17 0.91 11.69 -9.10
CA ILE A 17 0.33 11.67 -7.75
C ILE A 17 -0.57 12.89 -7.55
N ASN A 18 -0.27 14.04 -8.17
CA ASN A 18 -1.03 15.27 -7.99
C ASN A 18 -2.42 15.17 -8.62
N GLU A 19 -2.55 14.45 -9.73
CA GLU A 19 -3.82 14.26 -10.45
C GLU A 19 -4.75 13.20 -9.83
N ILE A 20 -4.24 12.38 -8.90
CA ILE A 20 -5.05 11.32 -8.29
C ILE A 20 -6.15 11.91 -7.40
N ASN A 21 -7.42 11.72 -7.78
CA ASN A 21 -8.56 12.06 -6.94
C ASN A 21 -8.67 11.07 -5.77
N LEU A 22 -8.73 11.55 -4.52
CA LEU A 22 -8.92 10.70 -3.34
C LEU A 22 -10.36 10.63 -2.84
N LEU A 23 -11.28 11.42 -3.42
CA LEU A 23 -12.67 11.50 -2.98
C LEU A 23 -13.42 10.15 -3.02
N PRO A 24 -13.19 9.22 -3.98
CA PRO A 24 -13.85 7.91 -3.96
C PRO A 24 -13.60 7.06 -2.73
N PHE A 25 -12.50 7.34 -2.00
CA PHE A 25 -12.16 6.71 -0.74
C PHE A 25 -12.84 7.35 0.47
N VAL A 26 -13.30 8.60 0.35
CA VAL A 26 -13.76 9.41 1.49
C VAL A 26 -15.28 9.41 1.61
N ASP A 27 -15.98 9.49 0.48
CA ASP A 27 -17.43 9.69 0.45
C ASP A 27 -18.06 8.85 -0.69
N GLU A 28 -19.25 8.32 -0.44
CA GLU A 28 -19.99 7.51 -1.39
C GLU A 28 -20.60 8.28 -2.55
N ILE A 29 -20.78 9.60 -2.40
CA ILE A 29 -21.19 10.51 -3.48
C ILE A 29 -20.20 10.45 -4.65
N TYR A 30 -18.93 10.11 -4.40
CA TYR A 30 -17.91 9.91 -5.43
C TYR A 30 -17.73 8.41 -5.71
N PRO A 31 -18.36 7.86 -6.77
CA PRO A 31 -18.34 6.43 -7.01
C PRO A 31 -16.96 5.96 -7.50
N TRP A 32 -16.60 4.73 -7.14
CA TRP A 32 -15.48 4.04 -7.78
C TRP A 32 -15.88 3.57 -9.18
N THR A 33 -15.33 4.21 -10.21
CA THR A 33 -15.57 3.88 -11.63
C THR A 33 -14.48 2.97 -12.20
N ASN A 34 -14.74 2.40 -13.39
CA ASN A 34 -13.73 1.62 -14.11
C ASN A 34 -12.55 2.51 -14.55
N ASP A 35 -12.81 3.76 -14.91
CA ASP A 35 -11.75 4.71 -15.28
C ASP A 35 -10.92 5.08 -14.06
N TYR A 36 -11.55 5.27 -12.90
CA TYR A 36 -10.83 5.47 -11.65
C TYR A 36 -9.95 4.27 -11.28
N THR A 37 -10.40 3.05 -11.55
CA THR A 37 -9.58 1.83 -11.36
C THR A 37 -8.26 1.90 -12.15
N LYS A 38 -8.33 2.39 -13.40
CA LYS A 38 -7.15 2.57 -14.26
C LYS A 38 -6.28 3.74 -13.78
N GLN A 39 -6.90 4.88 -13.49
CA GLN A 39 -6.22 6.10 -13.02
C GLN A 39 -5.48 5.85 -11.70
N PHE A 40 -6.12 5.18 -10.74
CA PHE A 40 -5.53 4.80 -9.47
C PHE A 40 -4.57 3.60 -9.61
N ASN A 41 -4.44 3.02 -10.81
CA ASN A 41 -3.61 1.88 -11.17
C ASN A 41 -3.77 0.74 -10.15
N VAL A 42 -4.96 0.17 -10.08
CA VAL A 42 -5.21 -1.06 -9.32
C VAL A 42 -5.86 -2.10 -10.22
N LYS A 43 -5.64 -3.38 -9.89
CA LYS A 43 -6.01 -4.50 -10.77
C LYS A 43 -7.50 -4.58 -11.09
N HIS A 44 -8.36 -4.30 -10.12
CA HIS A 44 -9.81 -4.37 -10.26
C HIS A 44 -10.48 -3.38 -9.32
N LYS A 45 -11.77 -3.12 -9.52
CA LYS A 45 -12.59 -2.35 -8.57
C LYS A 45 -12.75 -3.14 -7.26
N PRO A 46 -12.71 -2.50 -6.08
CA PRO A 46 -13.06 -3.15 -4.81
C PRO A 46 -14.56 -3.43 -4.73
N HIS A 47 -14.95 -4.52 -4.06
CA HIS A 47 -16.37 -4.77 -3.81
C HIS A 47 -16.97 -3.67 -2.91
N ASN A 48 -18.29 -3.48 -2.97
CA ASN A 48 -18.96 -2.41 -2.21
C ASN A 48 -18.69 -2.48 -0.70
N TYR A 49 -18.72 -3.67 -0.11
CA TYR A 49 -18.38 -3.84 1.33
C TYR A 49 -16.92 -3.48 1.64
N GLN A 50 -16.00 -3.67 0.69
CA GLN A 50 -14.60 -3.28 0.86
C GLN A 50 -14.47 -1.75 0.82
N LEU A 51 -15.20 -1.08 -0.08
CA LEU A 51 -15.24 0.38 -0.15
C LEU A 51 -15.83 1.01 1.13
N GLU A 52 -16.88 0.42 1.67
CA GLU A 52 -17.48 0.86 2.95
C GLU A 52 -16.46 0.81 4.10
N ILE A 53 -15.76 -0.33 4.24
CA ILE A 53 -14.70 -0.51 5.23
C ILE A 53 -13.56 0.51 5.03
N ILE A 54 -13.15 0.73 3.78
CA ILE A 54 -12.09 1.68 3.44
C ILE A 54 -12.53 3.11 3.80
N ARG A 55 -13.74 3.53 3.46
CA ARG A 55 -14.30 4.84 3.79
C ARG A 55 -14.34 5.08 5.29
N HIS A 56 -14.78 4.09 6.05
CA HIS A 56 -14.72 4.17 7.51
C HIS A 56 -13.28 4.34 8.00
N ALA A 57 -12.35 3.54 7.47
CA ALA A 57 -10.96 3.55 7.90
C ALA A 57 -10.21 4.86 7.59
N VAL A 58 -10.43 5.49 6.42
CA VAL A 58 -9.76 6.74 6.07
C VAL A 58 -10.23 7.95 6.89
N ASN A 59 -11.46 7.88 7.41
CA ASN A 59 -12.07 8.91 8.25
C ASN A 59 -11.86 8.67 9.76
N SER A 60 -11.26 7.53 10.13
CA SER A 60 -10.96 7.16 11.50
C SER A 60 -9.47 7.34 11.83
N THR A 61 -9.13 7.44 13.11
CA THR A 61 -7.73 7.46 13.56
C THR A 61 -7.13 6.05 13.57
N ASN A 62 -7.84 5.10 14.18
CA ASN A 62 -7.48 3.68 14.25
C ASN A 62 -8.72 2.83 13.91
N THR A 63 -8.54 1.75 13.15
CA THR A 63 -9.65 0.87 12.74
C THR A 63 -9.29 -0.60 12.90
N ILE A 64 -10.18 -1.37 13.52
CA ILE A 64 -10.11 -2.84 13.58
C ILE A 64 -11.13 -3.40 12.59
N VAL A 65 -10.66 -4.24 11.65
CA VAL A 65 -11.50 -4.86 10.62
C VAL A 65 -11.55 -6.37 10.84
N CYS A 66 -12.75 -6.89 11.13
CA CYS A 66 -13.00 -8.31 11.36
C CYS A 66 -13.64 -8.96 10.14
N LEU A 67 -12.84 -9.66 9.34
CA LEU A 67 -13.30 -10.34 8.12
C LEU A 67 -12.80 -11.78 8.04
N ARG A 68 -13.62 -12.68 7.48
CA ARG A 68 -13.24 -14.08 7.20
C ARG A 68 -12.09 -14.16 6.20
N THR A 69 -11.38 -15.28 6.19
CA THR A 69 -10.35 -15.57 5.17
C THR A 69 -10.99 -15.58 3.78
N GLY A 70 -10.27 -15.09 2.76
CA GLY A 70 -10.80 -14.95 1.40
C GLY A 70 -11.57 -13.65 1.13
N ALA A 71 -11.98 -12.90 2.15
CA ALA A 71 -12.73 -11.63 1.98
C ALA A 71 -11.88 -10.42 1.48
N GLY A 72 -10.65 -10.66 1.01
CA GLY A 72 -9.80 -9.60 0.47
C GLY A 72 -9.17 -8.65 1.50
N LYS A 73 -8.93 -9.10 2.74
CA LYS A 73 -8.26 -8.28 3.79
C LYS A 73 -6.95 -7.63 3.32
N THR A 74 -6.07 -8.39 2.67
CA THR A 74 -4.80 -7.87 2.13
C THR A 74 -5.05 -6.79 1.07
N TYR A 75 -6.09 -6.95 0.25
CA TYR A 75 -6.44 -5.98 -0.78
C TYR A 75 -6.98 -4.68 -0.18
N ILE A 76 -7.87 -4.76 0.82
CA ILE A 76 -8.30 -3.59 1.61
C ILE A 76 -7.11 -2.85 2.20
N ALA A 77 -6.18 -3.58 2.84
CA ALA A 77 -5.00 -2.98 3.43
C ALA A 77 -4.08 -2.32 2.39
N ALA A 78 -3.88 -2.96 1.24
CA ALA A 78 -3.10 -2.40 0.13
C ALA A 78 -3.69 -1.07 -0.37
N LEU A 79 -5.01 -1.00 -0.54
CA LEU A 79 -5.70 0.21 -0.95
C LEU A 79 -5.59 1.34 0.07
N LEU A 80 -5.72 1.02 1.37
CA LEU A 80 -5.52 1.99 2.45
C LEU A 80 -4.08 2.52 2.47
N ILE A 81 -3.09 1.63 2.31
CA ILE A 81 -1.68 2.02 2.22
C ILE A 81 -1.46 2.96 1.03
N LYS A 82 -1.98 2.62 -0.16
CA LYS A 82 -1.86 3.46 -1.36
C LYS A 82 -2.56 4.80 -1.20
N TYR A 83 -3.75 4.84 -0.59
CA TYR A 83 -4.46 6.07 -0.26
C TYR A 83 -3.60 6.99 0.64
N HIS A 84 -3.05 6.44 1.72
CA HIS A 84 -2.24 7.24 2.66
C HIS A 84 -0.90 7.67 2.04
N TYR A 85 -0.28 6.84 1.20
CA TYR A 85 0.88 7.22 0.41
C TYR A 85 0.57 8.45 -0.45
N VAL A 86 -0.46 8.39 -1.30
CA VAL A 86 -0.86 9.51 -2.17
C VAL A 86 -1.19 10.75 -1.33
N LYS A 87 -1.96 10.60 -0.25
CA LYS A 87 -2.31 11.71 0.65
C LYS A 87 -1.08 12.39 1.25
N LYS A 88 -0.06 11.63 1.66
CA LYS A 88 1.18 12.18 2.23
C LYS A 88 2.07 12.81 1.18
N MET A 89 2.19 12.20 0.01
CA MET A 89 2.97 12.73 -1.10
C MET A 89 2.40 14.07 -1.61
N LYS A 90 1.07 14.20 -1.70
CA LYS A 90 0.39 15.49 -1.98
C LYS A 90 0.66 16.57 -0.93
N GLN A 91 1.04 16.18 0.28
CA GLN A 91 1.42 17.10 1.36
C GLN A 91 2.94 17.31 1.44
N SER A 92 3.70 16.79 0.48
CA SER A 92 5.17 16.78 0.49
C SER A 92 5.74 16.17 1.80
N LYS A 93 5.08 15.14 2.33
CA LYS A 93 5.49 14.43 3.55
C LYS A 93 5.98 13.03 3.23
N HIS A 94 6.95 12.56 4.02
CA HIS A 94 7.38 11.17 4.00
C HIS A 94 6.24 10.22 4.38
N PHE A 95 6.29 9.02 3.80
CA PHE A 95 5.37 7.92 4.07
C PHE A 95 6.16 6.64 4.28
N LEU A 96 5.74 5.83 5.25
CA LEU A 96 6.21 4.47 5.46
C LEU A 96 5.06 3.65 6.06
N ALA A 97 4.77 2.50 5.47
CA ALA A 97 3.84 1.51 6.03
C ALA A 97 4.59 0.30 6.57
N LEU A 98 4.31 -0.07 7.82
CA LEU A 98 4.77 -1.33 8.40
C LEU A 98 3.63 -2.36 8.31
N PHE A 99 3.84 -3.41 7.52
CA PHE A 99 2.86 -4.48 7.32
C PHE A 99 3.28 -5.73 8.10
N PHE A 100 2.62 -5.93 9.24
CA PHE A 100 2.91 -7.09 10.10
C PHE A 100 2.28 -8.36 9.58
N VAL A 101 3.09 -9.42 9.44
CA VAL A 101 2.61 -10.76 9.13
C VAL A 101 2.78 -11.69 10.34
N PRO A 102 1.82 -12.59 10.60
CA PRO A 102 1.87 -13.46 11.78
C PRO A 102 2.96 -14.54 11.71
N ARG A 103 3.42 -14.95 10.51
CA ARG A 103 4.38 -16.04 10.33
C ARG A 103 5.34 -15.76 9.17
N LYS A 104 6.58 -16.24 9.28
CA LYS A 104 7.63 -16.09 8.25
C LYS A 104 7.22 -16.69 6.90
N ALA A 105 6.57 -17.86 6.92
CA ALA A 105 6.20 -18.61 5.72
C ALA A 105 5.29 -17.85 4.75
N ILE A 106 4.52 -16.86 5.22
CA ILE A 106 3.61 -16.07 4.36
C ILE A 106 4.17 -14.68 4.01
N ARG A 107 5.34 -14.32 4.52
CA ARG A 107 5.93 -12.97 4.36
C ARG A 107 6.15 -12.64 2.88
N GLN A 108 6.77 -13.56 2.15
CA GLN A 108 7.02 -13.42 0.71
C GLN A 108 5.72 -13.24 -0.08
N GLN A 109 4.73 -14.07 0.19
CA GLN A 109 3.45 -14.04 -0.52
C GLN A 109 2.71 -12.71 -0.29
N GLN A 110 2.71 -12.19 0.94
CA GLN A 110 2.07 -10.91 1.26
C GLN A 110 2.81 -9.73 0.62
N ALA A 111 4.15 -9.74 0.62
CA ALA A 111 4.94 -8.70 -0.03
C ALA A 111 4.67 -8.62 -1.54
N ILE A 112 4.59 -9.77 -2.22
CA ILE A 112 4.23 -9.82 -3.65
C ILE A 112 2.83 -9.27 -3.87
N ALA A 113 1.85 -9.69 -3.07
CA ALA A 113 0.47 -9.20 -3.17
C ALA A 113 0.38 -7.67 -2.96
N LEU A 114 1.11 -7.13 -1.98
CA LEU A 114 1.19 -5.69 -1.72
C LEU A 114 1.84 -4.96 -2.90
N LYS A 115 2.97 -5.43 -3.41
CA LYS A 115 3.66 -4.82 -4.56
C LYS A 115 2.75 -4.75 -5.79
N GLN A 116 2.05 -5.84 -6.08
CA GLN A 116 1.11 -5.91 -7.21
C GLN A 116 -0.12 -5.02 -7.03
N ALA A 117 -0.64 -4.90 -5.80
CA ALA A 117 -1.84 -4.11 -5.53
C ALA A 117 -1.57 -2.61 -5.35
N THR A 118 -0.35 -2.23 -4.95
CA THR A 118 -0.01 -0.84 -4.62
C THR A 118 0.86 -0.15 -5.67
N ASN A 119 1.70 -0.90 -6.39
CA ASN A 119 2.77 -0.40 -7.26
C ASN A 119 3.84 0.41 -6.49
N LEU A 120 3.97 0.20 -5.19
CA LEU A 120 4.96 0.88 -4.34
C LEU A 120 6.21 0.02 -4.12
N HIS A 121 7.27 0.63 -3.58
CA HIS A 121 8.48 -0.08 -3.16
C HIS A 121 8.20 -0.87 -1.88
N VAL A 122 8.18 -2.20 -2.02
CA VAL A 122 7.91 -3.14 -0.93
C VAL A 122 9.16 -3.96 -0.64
N GLU A 123 9.65 -3.87 0.59
CA GLU A 123 10.78 -4.65 1.09
C GLU A 123 10.34 -5.63 2.17
N ILE A 124 11.01 -6.77 2.21
CA ILE A 124 10.83 -7.74 3.28
C ILE A 124 11.96 -7.54 4.28
N CYS A 125 11.63 -7.18 5.52
CA CYS A 125 12.63 -7.21 6.59
C CYS A 125 12.87 -8.67 6.99
N GLY A 126 14.01 -9.20 6.52
CA GLY A 126 14.53 -10.51 6.83
C GLY A 126 14.90 -10.66 8.31
N ASP A 127 15.19 -11.89 8.72
CA ASP A 127 15.48 -12.17 10.13
C ASP A 127 16.80 -11.54 10.58
N GLU A 128 17.83 -11.60 9.72
CA GLU A 128 19.17 -11.04 9.96
C GLU A 128 19.28 -9.53 9.71
N GLN A 129 18.27 -8.91 9.08
CA GLN A 129 18.30 -7.49 8.74
C GLN A 129 17.85 -6.62 9.91
N VAL A 130 18.52 -5.49 10.14
CA VAL A 130 18.09 -4.47 11.10
C VAL A 130 16.99 -3.61 10.47
N VAL A 131 15.88 -3.36 11.21
CA VAL A 131 14.69 -2.68 10.67
C VAL A 131 15.04 -1.30 10.10
N GLN A 132 15.93 -0.56 10.78
CA GLN A 132 16.41 0.76 10.37
C GLN A 132 17.01 0.75 8.95
N ASN A 133 17.70 -0.32 8.56
CA ASN A 133 18.31 -0.43 7.24
C ASN A 133 17.25 -0.65 6.14
N CYS A 134 16.10 -1.20 6.49
CA CYS A 134 14.98 -1.41 5.56
C CYS A 134 14.16 -0.12 5.33
N VAL A 135 14.32 0.93 6.14
CA VAL A 135 13.49 2.16 6.07
C VAL A 135 13.93 3.12 4.98
N VAL A 136 15.22 3.16 4.62
CA VAL A 136 15.81 4.29 3.90
C VAL A 136 15.27 4.45 2.47
N HIS A 137 14.80 3.38 1.83
CA HIS A 137 14.41 3.39 0.40
C HIS A 137 13.07 2.70 0.10
N ASN A 138 12.19 2.53 1.09
CA ASN A 138 10.97 1.73 0.93
C ASN A 138 9.72 2.45 1.41
N ASP A 139 8.62 2.27 0.68
CA ASP A 139 7.30 2.78 1.05
C ASP A 139 6.58 1.82 1.99
N ILE A 140 6.85 0.52 1.86
CA ILE A 140 6.25 -0.55 2.65
C ILE A 140 7.33 -1.52 3.11
N ILE A 141 7.34 -1.85 4.40
CA ILE A 141 8.16 -2.92 4.96
C ILE A 141 7.25 -4.02 5.48
N VAL A 142 7.49 -5.25 5.03
CA VAL A 142 6.80 -6.45 5.50
C VAL A 142 7.66 -7.17 6.52
N LEU A 143 7.14 -7.38 7.74
CA LEU A 143 7.91 -7.92 8.86
C LEU A 143 7.04 -8.74 9.82
N THR A 144 7.67 -9.57 10.65
CA THR A 144 6.98 -10.20 11.79
C THR A 144 7.04 -9.29 13.02
N PRO A 145 6.04 -9.32 13.93
CA PRO A 145 6.04 -8.47 15.12
C PRO A 145 7.32 -8.56 15.98
N GLN A 146 7.92 -9.75 16.03
CA GLN A 146 9.16 -10.03 16.78
C GLN A 146 10.35 -9.15 16.37
N LYS A 147 10.33 -8.52 15.19
CA LYS A 147 11.41 -7.64 14.70
C LYS A 147 11.41 -6.26 15.37
N ILE A 148 10.30 -5.81 15.95
CA ILE A 148 10.22 -4.49 16.62
C ILE A 148 10.40 -4.62 18.14
N CYS A 149 10.10 -5.78 18.70
CA CYS A 149 10.24 -6.02 20.14
C CYS A 149 11.69 -6.33 20.58
N LYS A 150 12.67 -6.22 19.67
CA LYS A 150 14.10 -6.42 19.93
C LYS A 150 14.82 -5.09 19.76
#